data_AF-A0A4P8XMH5-F1
#
_entry.id   AF-A0A4P8XMH5-F1
#
_cell.length_a   1.000
_cell.length_b   1.000
_cell.length_c   1.000
_cell.angle_alpha   90.00
_cell.angle_beta   90.00
_cell.angle_gamma   90.00
#
_symmetry.space_group_name_H-M   'P 1'
#
loop_
_entity.id
_entity.type
_entity.pdbx_description
1 polymer ?
#
loop_
_entity_poly.entity_id
_entity_poly.type
_entity_poly.pdbx_seq_one_letter_code
_entity_poly.pdbx_strand_id
1 'polypeptide(L)'
;MQPLIRTGDDEPAVIQNVPALGRKRKVGVEIETEKPFYEKGDIVLVVCADREIKNVLGGKVAAPDSSRTHDINDAVIVGVFV
;
A
#
# COMPACT_ATOMS: atom_id res chain seq x y z
N MET A 1 -6.87 2.25 -6.29
CA MET A 1 -6.54 3.65 -5.98
C MET A 1 -6.29 4.41 -7.27
N GLN A 2 -6.59 5.72 -7.28
CA GLN A 2 -6.32 6.62 -8.41
C GLN A 2 -5.18 7.55 -8.01
N PRO A 3 -4.01 7.52 -8.67
CA PRO A 3 -3.00 8.54 -8.48
C PRO A 3 -3.56 9.91 -8.87
N LEU A 4 -3.30 10.92 -8.02
CA LEU A 4 -3.83 12.29 -8.21
C LEU A 4 -2.80 13.25 -8.82
N ILE A 5 -1.51 12.88 -8.78
CA ILE A 5 -0.44 13.66 -9.41
C ILE A 5 -0.33 13.22 -10.87
N ARG A 6 -0.51 14.19 -11.77
CA ARG A 6 -0.30 14.00 -13.20
C ARG A 6 1.15 14.37 -13.55
N THR A 7 1.88 13.44 -14.16
CA THR A 7 3.28 13.64 -14.57
C THR A 7 3.45 13.73 -16.10
N GLY A 8 2.38 13.53 -16.87
CA GLY A 8 2.33 13.67 -18.32
C GLY A 8 1.01 14.27 -18.80
N ASP A 9 0.65 14.05 -20.06
CA ASP A 9 -0.58 14.61 -20.64
C ASP A 9 -1.83 13.77 -20.32
N ASP A 10 -1.65 12.46 -20.09
CA ASP A 10 -2.72 11.52 -19.81
C ASP A 10 -3.07 11.44 -18.31
N GLU A 11 -4.30 11.00 -18.02
CA GLU A 11 -4.69 10.64 -16.66
C GLU A 11 -3.90 9.42 -16.15
N PRO A 12 -3.42 9.43 -14.90
CA PRO A 12 -2.73 8.26 -14.34
C PRO A 12 -3.62 7.02 -14.33
N ALA A 13 -3.04 5.87 -14.64
CA ALA A 13 -3.76 4.60 -14.59
C ALA A 13 -4.24 4.28 -13.16
N VAL A 14 -5.46 3.75 -13.05
CA VAL A 14 -5.98 3.19 -11.80
C VAL A 14 -5.17 1.97 -11.40
N ILE A 15 -4.71 1.94 -10.15
CA ILE A 15 -3.97 0.81 -9.60
C ILE A 15 -4.91 -0.04 -8.75
N GLN A 16 -4.94 -1.35 -8.99
CA GLN A 16 -5.82 -2.29 -8.30
C GLN A 16 -5.06 -3.08 -7.24
N ASN A 17 -5.80 -3.65 -6.29
CA ASN A 17 -5.27 -4.58 -5.28
C ASN A 17 -4.10 -4.02 -4.44
N VAL A 18 -4.05 -2.70 -4.25
CA VAL A 18 -3.02 -2.07 -3.44
C VAL A 18 -3.25 -2.43 -1.97
N PRO A 19 -2.34 -3.16 -1.32
CA PRO A 19 -2.47 -3.49 0.09
C PRO A 19 -2.37 -2.21 0.92
N ALA A 20 -2.93 -2.30 2.12
CA ALA A 20 -2.88 -1.20 3.07
C ALA A 20 -2.31 -1.65 4.41
N LEU A 21 -1.56 -0.72 5.01
CA LEU A 21 -0.93 -0.95 6.29
C LEU A 21 -1.97 -1.01 7.41
N GLY A 22 -2.06 -2.16 8.08
CA GLY A 22 -2.72 -2.30 9.37
C GLY A 22 -1.77 -1.99 10.51
N ARG A 23 -2.30 -1.68 11.68
CA ARG A 23 -1.49 -1.45 12.89
C ARG A 23 -1.89 -2.39 14.01
N LYS A 24 -0.92 -2.82 14.80
CA LYS A 24 -1.19 -3.47 16.08
C LYS A 24 -1.13 -2.40 17.16
N ARG A 25 -2.17 -2.34 17.98
CA ARG A 25 -2.26 -1.43 19.12
C ARG A 25 -2.39 -2.23 20.40
N LYS A 26 -1.63 -1.84 21.42
CA LYS A 26 -1.78 -2.41 22.76
C LYS A 26 -2.80 -1.60 23.54
N VAL A 27 -3.83 -2.25 24.07
CA VAL A 27 -4.88 -1.65 24.90
C VAL A 27 -4.87 -2.39 26.24
N GLY A 28 -4.24 -1.79 27.25
CA GLY A 28 -3.98 -2.48 28.52
C GLY A 28 -3.06 -3.68 28.33
N VAL A 29 -3.57 -4.89 28.59
CA VAL A 29 -2.84 -6.15 28.41
C VAL A 29 -3.10 -6.82 27.06
N GLU A 30 -4.11 -6.38 26.31
CA GLU A 30 -4.50 -6.98 25.04
C GLU A 30 -3.79 -6.30 23.86
N ILE A 31 -3.59 -7.06 22.78
CA ILE A 31 -3.10 -6.56 21.50
C ILE A 31 -4.23 -6.66 20.49
N GLU A 32 -4.72 -5.52 20.06
CA GLU A 32 -5.71 -5.39 19.02
C GLU A 32 -5.01 -5.21 17.66
N THR A 33 -5.53 -5.88 16.64
CA THR A 33 -5.11 -5.63 15.25
C THR A 33 -6.14 -4.72 14.61
N GLU A 34 -5.76 -3.48 14.38
CA GLU A 34 -6.58 -2.51 13.69
C GLU A 34 -6.31 -2.62 12.18
N LYS A 35 -7.34 -3.04 11.45
CA LYS A 35 -7.33 -2.97 9.99
C LYS A 35 -7.58 -1.52 9.56
N PRO A 36 -6.95 -1.06 8.48
CA PRO A 36 -7.24 0.28 7.98
C PRO A 36 -8.69 0.35 7.50
N PHE A 37 -9.36 1.46 7.82
CA PHE A 37 -10.70 1.78 7.37
C PHE A 37 -10.60 2.93 6.38
N TYR A 38 -10.89 2.65 5.11
CA TYR A 38 -10.88 3.65 4.03
C TYR A 38 -12.22 3.69 3.34
N GLU A 39 -12.60 4.89 2.92
CA GLU A 39 -13.82 5.15 2.17
C GLU A 39 -13.49 5.75 0.81
N LYS A 40 -14.46 5.66 -0.12
CA LYS A 40 -14.31 6.30 -1.42
C LYS A 40 -14.28 7.80 -1.22
N GLY A 41 -13.18 8.42 -1.65
CA GLY A 41 -12.96 9.86 -1.52
C GLY A 41 -11.81 10.20 -0.59
N ASP A 42 -11.36 9.25 0.25
CA ASP A 42 -10.18 9.42 1.07
C ASP A 42 -8.95 9.71 0.21
N ILE A 43 -8.23 10.78 0.57
CA ILE A 43 -6.93 11.09 -0.01
C ILE A 43 -5.89 10.36 0.81
N VAL A 44 -5.10 9.50 0.16
CA VAL A 44 -4.15 8.62 0.86
C VAL A 44 -2.71 8.88 0.44
N LEU A 45 -1.79 8.69 1.39
CA LEU A 45 -0.37 8.56 1.10
C LEU A 45 -0.04 7.11 0.72
N VAL A 46 0.74 6.97 -0.33
CA VAL A 46 1.17 5.68 -0.85
C VAL A 46 2.68 5.66 -1.01
N VAL A 47 3.29 4.53 -0.67
CA VAL A 47 4.74 4.29 -0.76
C VAL A 47 4.98 3.10 -1.67
N CYS A 48 5.87 3.26 -2.65
CA CYS A 48 6.34 2.16 -3.50
C CYS A 48 7.50 1.44 -2.83
N ALA A 49 7.41 0.12 -2.71
CA ALA A 49 8.48 -0.69 -2.15
C ALA A 49 9.75 -0.68 -3.02
N ASP A 50 10.89 -0.99 -2.42
CA ASP A 50 12.17 -1.09 -3.13
C ASP A 50 12.18 -2.22 -4.17
N ARG A 51 11.45 -3.30 -3.90
CA ARG A 51 11.34 -4.50 -4.75
C ARG A 51 9.90 -5.00 -4.78
N GLU A 52 9.64 -5.92 -5.70
CA GLU A 52 8.35 -6.60 -5.76
C GLU A 52 7.99 -7.27 -4.43
N ILE A 53 6.76 -7.03 -3.95
CA ILE A 53 6.32 -7.48 -2.61
C ILE A 53 5.32 -8.64 -2.63
N LYS A 54 4.80 -9.02 -3.80
CA LYS A 54 3.73 -10.01 -3.95
C LYS A 54 4.00 -11.31 -3.17
N ASN A 55 5.20 -11.85 -3.31
CA ASN A 55 5.56 -13.15 -2.73
C ASN A 55 5.78 -13.11 -1.21
N VAL A 56 6.02 -11.93 -0.63
CA VAL A 56 6.25 -11.78 0.82
C VAL A 56 4.98 -11.46 1.61
N LEU A 57 3.85 -11.17 0.95
CA LEU A 57 2.58 -10.86 1.62
C LEU A 57 2.06 -12.01 2.50
N GLY A 58 2.51 -13.24 2.27
CA GLY A 58 2.23 -14.41 3.11
C GLY A 58 3.08 -14.49 4.40
N GLY A 59 3.94 -13.51 4.67
CA GLY A 59 4.78 -13.46 5.88
C GLY A 59 5.96 -14.43 5.87
N LYS A 60 6.42 -14.82 4.68
CA LYS A 60 7.57 -15.71 4.49
C LYS A 60 8.64 -15.03 3.64
N VAL A 61 9.90 -15.41 3.87
CA VAL A 61 11.01 -14.98 3.01
C VAL A 61 10.79 -15.56 1.61
N ALA A 62 10.88 -14.70 0.59
CA ALA A 62 10.70 -15.07 -0.81
C ALA A 62 11.56 -14.19 -1.73
N ALA A 63 11.89 -14.71 -2.91
CA ALA A 63 12.50 -13.94 -3.98
C ALA A 63 11.42 -13.17 -4.78
N PRO A 64 11.76 -12.00 -5.36
CA PRO A 64 10.86 -11.31 -6.28
C PRO A 64 10.76 -12.07 -7.61
N ASP A 65 9.61 -12.01 -8.28
CA ASP A 65 9.40 -12.60 -9.61
C ASP A 65 9.87 -11.65 -10.73
N SER A 66 10.13 -10.38 -10.39
CA SER A 66 10.53 -9.33 -11.32
C SER A 66 11.71 -8.50 -10.80
N SER A 67 12.36 -7.79 -11.72
CA SER A 67 13.45 -6.86 -11.41
C SER A 67 12.99 -5.45 -11.08
N ARG A 68 11.68 -5.20 -10.99
CA ARG A 68 11.11 -3.87 -10.74
C ARG A 68 11.58 -3.29 -9.41
N THR A 69 11.73 -1.98 -9.39
CA THR A 69 12.14 -1.21 -8.22
C THR A 69 11.32 0.08 -8.13
N HIS A 70 10.86 0.45 -6.94
CA HIS A 70 10.02 1.64 -6.72
C HIS A 70 8.83 1.75 -7.68
N ASP A 71 8.24 0.60 -8.01
CA ASP A 71 7.15 0.51 -8.97
C ASP A 71 5.79 0.66 -8.27
N ILE A 72 4.85 1.32 -8.95
CA ILE A 72 3.51 1.58 -8.42
C ILE A 72 2.67 0.31 -8.21
N ASN A 73 3.00 -0.77 -8.92
CA ASN A 73 2.36 -2.08 -8.70
C ASN A 73 2.77 -2.72 -7.38
N ASP A 74 3.87 -2.25 -6.78
CA ASP A 74 4.44 -2.72 -5.52
C ASP A 74 4.23 -1.68 -4.41
N ALA A 75 3.13 -0.94 -4.52
CA ALA A 75 2.76 0.14 -3.63
C ALA A 75 1.97 -0.34 -2.41
N VAL A 76 2.05 0.41 -1.31
CA VAL A 76 1.29 0.19 -0.07
C VAL A 76 0.67 1.50 0.37
N ILE A 77 -0.63 1.47 0.71
CA ILE A 77 -1.31 2.60 1.34
C ILE A 77 -0.88 2.67 2.81
N VAL A 78 -0.30 3.80 3.22
CA VAL A 78 0.27 3.97 4.57
C VAL A 78 -0.55 4.89 5.48
N GLY A 79 -1.51 5.63 4.93
CA GLY A 79 -2.41 6.47 5.72
C GLY A 79 -3.31 7.36 4.88
N VAL A 80 -4.30 7.96 5.56
CA VAL A 80 -5.19 9.00 5.01
C VAL A 80 -4.66 10.37 5.42
N PHE A 81 -4.76 11.35 4.52
CA PHE A 81 -4.62 12.76 4.86
C PHE A 81 -5.93 13.24 5.50
N VAL A 82 -5.85 13.66 6.77
CA VAL A 82 -6.96 14.25 7.55
C VAL A 82 -6.78 15.74 7.73
#